data_AF-A0A482X6B5-F1
#
_entry.id   AF-A0A482X6B5-F1
#
_cell.length_a   1.000
_cell.length_b   1.000
_cell.length_c   1.000
_cell.angle_alpha   90.00
_cell.angle_beta   90.00
_cell.angle_gamma   90.00
#
_symmetry.space_group_name_H-M   'P 1'
#
loop_
_entity.id
_entity.type
_entity.pdbx_description
1 polymer ?
#
loop_
_entity_poly.entity_id
_entity_poly.type
_entity_poly.pdbx_seq_one_letter_code
_entity_poly.pdbx_strand_id
1 'polypeptide(L)'
;MMKMLNKSSNLCNIIHMKNILSGKLNFRNQYRGLSLFRRRSLPKPPYNHIVQIGDPVLRCKARNVTPEDFGTRSFNIVLNTLHRVFRKYKSRVIGLSAPQIGIDLRVFILNLKAEDVKTFPNHVQKNIQEIPYQVWINPEMKVLDYKTVTHSEGCASFQGFSADVPRYKKVLLTGLDERGETKQWEASDWSARIVQHEMDHLDGIMFTDKMHVRSLECCGWSHINEANGNIFITYSSTNWWFNLLHPRRFK
;
A
#
# COMPACT_ATOMS: atom_id res chain seq x y z
N MET A 1 -27.08 -27.17 -5.03
CA MET A 1 -26.45 -28.51 -5.08
C MET A 1 -24.99 -28.35 -5.52
N MET A 2 -24.07 -29.06 -4.87
CA MET A 2 -22.60 -29.09 -5.11
C MET A 2 -22.24 -29.68 -6.51
N LYS A 3 -21.01 -29.66 -7.11
CA LYS A 3 -19.61 -29.47 -6.65
C LYS A 3 -18.61 -29.36 -7.87
N MET A 4 -17.46 -28.67 -7.71
CA MET A 4 -16.06 -29.02 -8.17
C MET A 4 -15.71 -29.50 -9.63
N LEU A 5 -14.44 -29.56 -10.14
CA LEU A 5 -13.17 -28.77 -10.05
C LEU A 5 -12.12 -29.26 -11.10
N ASN A 6 -11.26 -28.35 -11.61
CA ASN A 6 -9.87 -28.47 -12.14
C ASN A 6 -9.34 -29.66 -12.99
N LYS A 7 -8.70 -29.32 -14.12
CA LYS A 7 -7.45 -29.87 -14.75
C LYS A 7 -7.02 -28.89 -15.88
N SER A 8 -5.79 -28.80 -16.40
CA SER A 8 -4.41 -29.01 -15.88
C SER A 8 -3.38 -28.43 -16.89
N SER A 9 -2.21 -27.94 -16.45
CA SER A 9 -1.14 -27.36 -17.30
C SER A 9 -0.03 -28.39 -17.67
N ASN A 10 0.56 -28.27 -18.88
CA ASN A 10 1.98 -28.52 -19.24
C ASN A 10 2.16 -29.07 -20.68
N LEU A 11 2.32 -28.18 -21.67
CA LEU A 11 2.74 -28.56 -23.05
C LEU A 11 3.48 -27.44 -23.82
N CYS A 12 3.64 -26.24 -23.23
CA CYS A 12 3.97 -25.03 -23.99
C CYS A 12 5.43 -24.91 -24.43
N ASN A 13 6.38 -25.47 -23.67
CA ASN A 13 7.81 -25.10 -23.82
C ASN A 13 8.57 -25.86 -24.93
N ILE A 14 8.05 -26.98 -25.43
CA ILE A 14 8.76 -27.79 -26.46
C ILE A 14 8.37 -27.36 -27.90
N ILE A 15 7.20 -26.73 -28.07
CA ILE A 15 6.70 -26.30 -29.38
C ILE A 15 7.29 -24.94 -29.80
N HIS A 16 7.82 -24.16 -28.85
CA HIS A 16 8.12 -22.74 -29.05
C HIS A 16 9.24 -22.45 -30.05
N MET A 17 10.27 -23.30 -30.16
CA MET A 17 11.42 -23.03 -31.05
C MET A 17 11.20 -23.38 -32.54
N LYS A 18 10.26 -24.26 -32.91
CA LYS A 18 10.12 -24.72 -34.30
C LYS A 18 9.23 -23.84 -35.19
N ASN A 19 8.34 -23.03 -34.62
CA ASN A 19 7.35 -22.25 -35.38
C ASN A 19 7.73 -20.77 -35.61
N ILE A 20 8.86 -20.31 -35.10
CA ILE A 20 9.35 -18.94 -35.32
C ILE A 20 9.85 -18.75 -36.77
N LEU A 21 10.24 -19.84 -37.45
CA LEU A 21 10.89 -19.82 -38.77
C LEU A 21 9.93 -19.91 -39.98
N SER A 22 8.61 -20.02 -39.78
CA SER A 22 7.66 -20.37 -40.87
C SER A 22 6.57 -19.33 -41.20
N GLY A 23 6.66 -18.11 -40.66
CA GLY A 23 5.93 -16.94 -41.19
C GLY A 23 4.39 -16.99 -41.15
N LYS A 24 3.78 -17.87 -40.35
CA LYS A 24 2.31 -18.00 -40.24
C LYS A 24 1.82 -18.02 -38.78
N LEU A 25 1.68 -16.86 -38.17
CA LEU A 25 0.95 -16.70 -36.90
C LEU A 25 -0.10 -15.59 -37.01
N ASN A 26 -1.37 -16.00 -37.03
CA ASN A 26 -2.52 -15.11 -37.08
C ASN A 26 -2.80 -14.54 -35.68
N PHE A 27 -3.01 -13.22 -35.57
CA PHE A 27 -3.13 -12.44 -34.33
C PHE A 27 -4.04 -13.11 -33.28
N ARG A 28 -5.14 -13.72 -33.73
CA ARG A 28 -6.13 -14.42 -32.88
C ARG A 28 -5.58 -15.64 -32.12
N ASN A 29 -4.44 -16.21 -32.54
CA ASN A 29 -3.76 -17.30 -31.80
C ASN A 29 -2.66 -16.78 -30.86
N GLN A 30 -2.10 -15.60 -31.11
CA GLN A 30 -1.01 -15.01 -30.32
C GLN A 30 -1.43 -14.72 -28.86
N TYR A 31 -2.73 -14.45 -28.65
CA TYR A 31 -3.31 -14.14 -27.35
C TYR A 31 -4.20 -15.24 -26.74
N ARG A 32 -4.29 -16.43 -27.37
CA ARG A 32 -5.05 -17.58 -26.80
C ARG A 32 -4.47 -18.08 -25.48
N GLY A 33 -3.22 -17.72 -25.16
CA GLY A 33 -2.57 -17.96 -23.87
C GLY A 33 -3.06 -17.08 -22.72
N LEU A 34 -3.91 -16.06 -22.95
CA LEU A 34 -4.48 -15.24 -21.87
C LEU A 34 -5.42 -16.02 -20.94
N SER A 35 -5.87 -17.22 -21.35
CA SER A 35 -6.56 -18.17 -20.47
C SER A 35 -5.56 -18.98 -19.64
N LEU A 36 -4.88 -18.32 -18.69
CA LEU A 36 -3.96 -19.00 -17.77
C LEU A 36 -4.71 -19.56 -16.55
N PHE A 37 -5.12 -20.81 -16.72
CA PHE A 37 -5.67 -21.71 -15.72
C PHE A 37 -4.92 -21.67 -14.37
N ARG A 38 -5.68 -21.50 -13.28
CA ARG A 38 -5.85 -22.50 -12.19
C ARG A 38 -6.74 -21.87 -11.11
N ARG A 39 -7.95 -22.40 -10.89
CA ARG A 39 -8.76 -22.03 -9.70
C ARG A 39 -8.11 -22.62 -8.44
N ARG A 40 -7.00 -22.03 -8.00
CA ARG A 40 -6.73 -21.87 -6.57
C ARG A 40 -7.82 -20.93 -6.06
N SER A 41 -8.41 -21.22 -4.91
CA SER A 41 -9.16 -20.19 -4.18
C SER A 41 -8.23 -19.00 -4.01
N LEU A 42 -8.67 -17.80 -4.42
CA LEU A 42 -7.95 -16.58 -4.08
C LEU A 42 -7.70 -16.58 -2.57
N PRO A 43 -6.50 -16.17 -2.11
CA PRO A 43 -6.26 -16.05 -0.68
C PRO A 43 -7.35 -15.16 -0.09
N LYS A 44 -7.86 -15.51 1.10
CA LYS A 44 -8.86 -14.68 1.77
C LYS A 44 -8.13 -13.65 2.65
N PRO A 45 -8.63 -12.40 2.73
CA PRO A 45 -8.11 -11.44 3.68
C PRO A 45 -8.49 -11.83 5.13
N PRO A 46 -7.82 -11.27 6.16
CA PRO A 46 -6.73 -10.30 6.06
C PRO A 46 -5.43 -10.92 5.54
N TYR A 47 -4.74 -10.19 4.67
CA TYR A 47 -3.49 -10.62 4.06
C TYR A 47 -2.28 -10.35 4.96
N ASN A 48 -1.31 -11.27 4.98
CA ASN A 48 -0.02 -11.09 5.68
C ASN A 48 1.01 -10.28 4.87
N HIS A 49 0.54 -9.43 3.95
CA HIS A 49 1.32 -8.52 3.11
C HIS A 49 0.47 -7.31 2.74
N ILE A 50 1.11 -6.27 2.23
CA ILE A 50 0.45 -5.04 1.78
C ILE A 50 -0.04 -5.24 0.35
N VAL A 51 -1.35 -5.14 0.12
CA VAL A 51 -1.94 -5.24 -1.23
C VAL A 51 -1.53 -4.05 -2.08
N GLN A 52 -1.48 -4.25 -3.40
CA GLN A 52 -1.02 -3.26 -4.37
C GLN A 52 -2.18 -2.69 -5.17
N ILE A 53 -1.98 -1.51 -5.77
CA ILE A 53 -2.95 -0.86 -6.66
C ILE A 53 -3.45 -1.85 -7.71
N GLY A 54 -4.76 -1.83 -7.96
CA GLY A 54 -5.45 -2.84 -8.77
C GLY A 54 -6.15 -3.92 -7.93
N ASP A 55 -5.81 -4.10 -6.65
CA ASP A 55 -6.72 -4.75 -5.71
C ASP A 55 -7.94 -3.82 -5.47
N PRO A 56 -9.18 -4.26 -5.75
CA PRO A 56 -10.36 -3.41 -5.67
C PRO A 56 -10.62 -2.85 -4.27
N VAL A 57 -10.14 -3.50 -3.20
CA VAL A 57 -10.32 -3.03 -1.82
C VAL A 57 -9.74 -1.63 -1.58
N LEU A 58 -8.65 -1.28 -2.27
CA LEU A 58 -8.00 0.03 -2.20
C LEU A 58 -8.82 1.15 -2.85
N ARG A 59 -9.89 0.79 -3.56
CA ARG A 59 -10.83 1.70 -4.25
C ARG A 59 -12.24 1.68 -3.65
N CYS A 60 -12.45 0.91 -2.59
CA CYS A 60 -13.70 0.88 -1.85
C CYS A 60 -13.63 1.82 -0.64
N LYS A 61 -14.71 2.56 -0.38
CA LYS A 61 -14.87 3.23 0.91
C LYS A 61 -15.06 2.19 2.01
N ALA A 62 -14.22 2.24 3.03
CA ALA A 62 -14.25 1.34 4.15
C ALA A 62 -15.47 1.61 5.06
N ARG A 63 -16.09 0.53 5.56
CA ARG A 63 -17.20 0.56 6.51
C ARG A 63 -16.71 0.81 7.93
N ASN A 64 -17.59 1.37 8.77
CA ASN A 64 -17.33 1.52 10.19
C ASN A 64 -17.23 0.15 10.87
N VAL A 65 -16.39 0.06 11.90
CA VAL A 65 -16.42 -0.96 12.94
C VAL A 65 -17.62 -0.65 13.84
N THR A 66 -18.55 -1.58 14.05
CA THR A 66 -19.70 -1.32 14.95
C THR A 66 -19.33 -1.59 16.41
N PRO A 67 -20.08 -1.11 17.42
CA PRO A 67 -19.82 -1.45 18.82
C PRO A 67 -19.79 -2.97 19.07
N GLU A 68 -20.57 -3.74 18.31
CA GLU A 68 -20.67 -5.20 18.40
C GLU A 68 -19.48 -5.93 17.74
N ASP A 69 -18.71 -5.27 16.87
CA ASP A 69 -17.47 -5.83 16.31
C ASP A 69 -16.36 -5.91 17.39
N PHE A 70 -16.37 -5.03 18.40
CA PHE A 70 -15.33 -4.99 19.45
C PHE A 70 -15.30 -6.28 20.29
N GLY A 71 -14.09 -6.75 20.62
CA GLY A 71 -13.87 -8.02 21.33
C GLY A 71 -14.15 -9.29 20.51
N THR A 72 -14.79 -9.20 19.33
CA THR A 72 -15.07 -10.38 18.51
C THR A 72 -13.80 -11.05 17.99
N ARG A 73 -13.84 -12.38 17.82
CA ARG A 73 -12.73 -13.13 17.23
C ARG A 73 -12.37 -12.66 15.82
N SER A 74 -13.37 -12.26 15.04
CA SER A 74 -13.21 -11.70 13.69
C SER A 74 -12.43 -10.40 13.70
N PHE A 75 -12.84 -9.42 14.51
CA PHE A 75 -12.17 -8.12 14.59
C PHE A 75 -10.75 -8.26 15.16
N ASN A 76 -10.58 -9.10 16.19
CA ASN A 76 -9.27 -9.42 16.75
C ASN A 76 -8.32 -10.05 15.72
N ILE A 77 -8.80 -10.85 14.76
CA ILE A 77 -7.96 -11.39 13.66
C ILE A 77 -7.50 -10.27 12.71
N VAL A 78 -8.37 -9.29 12.42
CA VAL A 78 -8.02 -8.12 11.60
C VAL A 78 -6.95 -7.28 12.29
N LEU A 79 -7.20 -6.82 13.53
CA LEU A 79 -6.25 -6.01 14.31
C LEU A 79 -4.89 -6.72 14.43
N ASN A 80 -4.87 -7.97 14.89
CA ASN A 80 -3.62 -8.73 15.04
C ASN A 80 -2.86 -8.89 13.71
N THR A 81 -3.56 -8.98 12.58
CA THR A 81 -2.91 -9.05 11.26
C THR A 81 -2.40 -7.68 10.81
N LEU A 82 -3.14 -6.60 11.07
CA LEU A 82 -2.70 -5.23 10.82
C LEU A 82 -1.45 -4.88 11.63
N HIS A 83 -1.41 -5.17 12.93
CA HIS A 83 -0.19 -5.03 13.74
C HIS A 83 0.97 -5.88 13.21
N ARG A 84 0.72 -7.14 12.81
CA ARG A 84 1.75 -8.05 12.29
C ARG A 84 2.36 -7.53 10.99
N VAL A 85 1.52 -7.05 10.07
CA VAL A 85 1.96 -6.44 8.80
C VAL A 85 2.69 -5.13 9.07
N PHE A 86 2.12 -4.21 9.87
CA PHE A 86 2.79 -2.96 10.23
C PHE A 86 4.18 -3.21 10.84
N ARG A 87 4.30 -4.12 11.81
CA ARG A 87 5.59 -4.49 12.42
C ARG A 87 6.58 -5.09 11.41
N LYS A 88 6.12 -5.91 10.46
CA LYS A 88 6.93 -6.47 9.36
C LYS A 88 7.52 -5.40 8.43
N TYR A 89 6.88 -4.23 8.31
CA TYR A 89 7.31 -3.11 7.47
C TYR A 89 7.73 -1.86 8.26
N LYS A 90 7.89 -1.95 9.60
CA LYS A 90 7.99 -0.81 10.53
C LYS A 90 8.99 0.28 10.14
N SER A 91 10.16 -0.09 9.64
CA SER A 91 11.21 0.87 9.23
C SER A 91 10.95 1.54 7.87
N ARG A 92 9.73 1.47 7.32
CA ARG A 92 9.36 1.99 5.98
C ARG A 92 7.95 2.53 5.84
N VAL A 93 7.03 2.10 6.69
CA VAL A 93 5.64 2.56 6.66
C VAL A 93 5.35 3.31 7.95
N ILE A 94 4.97 4.58 7.80
CA ILE A 94 4.62 5.44 8.94
C ILE A 94 3.18 5.17 9.38
N GLY A 95 2.32 4.89 8.40
CA GLY A 95 0.96 4.41 8.59
C GLY A 95 0.68 3.12 7.83
N LEU A 96 -0.39 2.42 8.24
CA LEU A 96 -0.98 1.31 7.50
C LEU A 96 -2.45 1.16 7.86
N SER A 97 -3.31 1.16 6.85
CA SER A 97 -4.76 0.99 6.98
C SER A 97 -5.22 -0.46 6.74
N ALA A 98 -6.40 -0.82 7.27
CA ALA A 98 -7.00 -2.13 7.06
C ALA A 98 -7.29 -2.46 5.57
N PRO A 99 -7.70 -1.51 4.71
CA PRO A 99 -7.80 -1.74 3.27
C PRO A 99 -6.50 -2.26 2.65
N GLN A 100 -5.34 -1.80 3.14
CA GLN A 100 -4.03 -2.25 2.65
C GLN A 100 -3.66 -3.67 3.06
N ILE A 101 -4.44 -4.33 3.92
CA ILE A 101 -4.38 -5.79 4.18
C ILE A 101 -5.62 -6.53 3.66
N GLY A 102 -6.41 -5.91 2.77
CA GLY A 102 -7.57 -6.52 2.15
C GLY A 102 -8.86 -6.49 2.97
N ILE A 103 -8.96 -5.65 4.00
CA ILE A 103 -10.15 -5.54 4.86
C ILE A 103 -10.75 -4.14 4.76
N ASP A 104 -12.02 -4.06 4.41
CA ASP A 104 -12.79 -2.84 4.20
C ASP A 104 -13.21 -2.12 5.50
N LEU A 105 -12.41 -2.15 6.56
CA LEU A 105 -12.73 -1.51 7.85
C LEU A 105 -12.06 -0.13 8.00
N ARG A 106 -12.74 0.83 8.62
CA ARG A 106 -12.19 2.14 8.99
C ARG A 106 -11.21 2.03 10.16
N VAL A 107 -10.05 1.42 9.91
CA VAL A 107 -8.98 1.25 10.90
C VAL A 107 -7.62 1.53 10.27
N PHE A 108 -6.76 2.29 10.95
CA PHE A 108 -5.34 2.40 10.59
C PHE A 108 -4.43 2.46 11.82
N ILE A 109 -3.16 2.16 11.62
CA ILE A 109 -2.09 2.25 12.62
C ILE A 109 -1.14 3.36 12.18
N LEU A 110 -0.62 4.15 13.14
CA LEU A 110 0.48 5.10 12.93
C LEU A 110 1.63 4.81 13.91
N ASN A 111 2.88 4.96 13.44
CA ASN A 111 4.06 5.12 14.29
C ASN A 111 5.21 5.78 13.52
N LEU A 112 5.82 6.81 14.10
CA LEU A 112 7.04 7.45 13.62
C LEU A 112 7.94 7.73 14.83
N LYS A 113 9.08 7.05 14.98
CA LYS A 113 10.00 7.30 16.10
C LYS A 113 10.88 8.51 15.81
N ALA A 114 11.34 9.21 16.85
CA ALA A 114 12.35 10.27 16.72
C ALA A 114 13.66 9.81 16.04
N GLU A 115 14.01 8.53 16.15
CA GLU A 115 15.12 7.90 15.43
C GLU A 115 14.89 7.89 13.91
N ASP A 116 13.69 7.50 13.48
CA ASP A 116 13.31 7.38 12.06
C ASP A 116 13.21 8.76 11.39
N VAL A 117 12.86 9.82 12.15
CA VAL A 117 12.83 11.22 11.65
C VAL A 117 14.17 11.65 11.05
N LYS A 118 15.30 11.15 11.58
CA LYS A 118 16.65 11.49 11.09
C LYS A 118 16.93 10.99 9.67
N THR A 119 16.11 10.09 9.14
CA THR A 119 16.22 9.57 7.77
C THR A 119 15.60 10.49 6.71
N PHE A 120 14.77 11.46 7.13
CA PHE A 120 14.14 12.43 6.24
C PHE A 120 15.12 13.57 5.89
N PRO A 121 14.94 14.28 4.75
CA PRO A 121 15.78 15.43 4.42
C PRO A 121 15.76 16.52 5.50
N ASN A 122 16.92 17.10 5.83
CA ASN A 122 17.09 18.08 6.91
C ASN A 122 16.09 19.26 6.89
N HIS A 123 15.63 19.67 5.71
CA HIS A 123 14.68 20.77 5.55
C HIS A 123 13.24 20.41 5.96
N VAL A 124 12.83 19.14 5.93
CA VAL A 124 11.53 18.69 6.46
C VAL A 124 11.60 18.23 7.91
N GLN A 125 12.74 17.70 8.40
CA GLN A 125 12.88 17.17 9.77
C GLN A 125 12.30 18.09 10.87
N LYS A 126 12.48 19.40 10.75
CA LYS A 126 11.97 20.41 11.71
C LYS A 126 10.44 20.44 11.83
N ASN A 127 9.73 19.96 10.82
CA ASN A 127 8.27 19.94 10.72
C ASN A 127 7.70 18.52 10.95
N ILE A 128 8.54 17.58 11.41
CA ILE A 128 8.18 16.20 11.72
C ILE A 128 8.22 16.03 13.24
N GLN A 129 7.07 15.65 13.81
CA GLN A 129 6.97 15.28 15.22
C GLN A 129 7.00 13.75 15.36
N GLU A 130 7.45 13.26 16.51
CA GLU A 130 7.30 11.84 16.85
C GLU A 130 5.80 11.49 16.90
N ILE A 131 5.44 10.35 16.31
CA ILE A 131 4.08 9.81 16.36
C ILE A 131 4.14 8.51 17.17
N PRO A 132 3.60 8.48 18.41
CA PRO A 132 3.60 7.27 19.22
C PRO A 132 2.83 6.15 18.52
N TYR A 133 3.16 4.90 18.86
CA TYR A 133 2.46 3.75 18.26
C TYR A 133 1.00 3.76 18.67
N GLN A 134 0.10 3.94 17.71
CA GLN A 134 -1.33 4.09 17.99
C GLN A 134 -2.19 3.57 16.85
N VAL A 135 -3.35 3.01 17.21
CA VAL A 135 -4.42 2.60 16.29
C VAL A 135 -5.53 3.64 16.33
N TRP A 136 -6.18 3.87 15.19
CA TRP A 136 -7.38 4.69 15.05
C TRP A 136 -8.48 3.84 14.44
N ILE A 137 -9.62 3.77 15.11
CA ILE A 137 -10.83 3.05 14.68
C ILE A 137 -11.96 4.08 14.47
N ASN A 138 -12.69 3.94 13.37
CA ASN A 138 -13.69 4.90 12.89
C ASN A 138 -13.21 6.36 12.91
N PRO A 139 -12.00 6.70 12.42
CA PRO A 139 -11.55 8.08 12.48
C PRO A 139 -12.34 8.98 11.51
N GLU A 140 -12.58 10.19 11.98
CA GLU A 140 -13.11 11.34 11.26
C GLU A 140 -12.09 12.48 11.31
N MET A 141 -11.97 13.24 10.23
CA MET A 141 -10.96 14.30 10.08
C MET A 141 -11.62 15.62 9.71
N LYS A 142 -11.27 16.68 10.45
CA LYS A 142 -11.65 18.07 10.18
C LYS A 142 -10.42 18.89 9.83
N VAL A 143 -10.48 19.68 8.76
CA VAL A 143 -9.40 20.63 8.43
C VAL A 143 -9.45 21.82 9.40
N LEU A 144 -8.30 22.19 9.96
CA LEU A 144 -8.13 23.35 10.84
C LEU A 144 -7.37 24.49 10.16
N ASP A 145 -6.44 24.17 9.25
CA ASP A 145 -5.75 25.14 8.40
C ASP A 145 -5.80 24.66 6.95
N TYR A 146 -6.52 25.41 6.11
CA TYR A 146 -6.74 25.12 4.70
C TYR A 146 -5.54 25.49 3.81
N LYS A 147 -4.49 26.12 4.35
CA LYS A 147 -3.23 26.31 3.61
C LYS A 147 -2.69 24.94 3.20
N THR A 148 -2.34 24.79 1.93
CA THR A 148 -1.73 23.56 1.42
C THR A 148 -0.21 23.64 1.48
N VAL A 149 0.42 22.49 1.76
CA VAL A 149 1.87 22.28 1.67
C VAL A 149 2.11 21.09 0.75
N THR A 150 2.94 21.28 -0.27
CA THR A 150 3.27 20.26 -1.27
C THR A 150 4.64 19.65 -0.96
N HIS A 151 4.69 18.31 -0.94
CA HIS A 151 5.90 17.51 -0.82
C HIS A 151 5.70 16.18 -1.54
N SER A 152 6.80 15.56 -1.95
CA SER A 152 6.83 14.21 -2.49
C SER A 152 6.33 13.19 -1.46
N GLU A 153 5.44 12.31 -1.91
CA GLU A 153 4.74 11.30 -1.13
C GLU A 153 4.76 9.98 -1.91
N GLY A 154 4.85 8.86 -1.19
CA GLY A 154 4.75 7.52 -1.75
C GLY A 154 3.84 6.64 -0.90
N CYS A 155 3.43 5.49 -1.42
CA CYS A 155 2.53 4.56 -0.74
C CYS A 155 3.05 3.13 -0.80
N ALA A 156 2.94 2.38 0.30
CA ALA A 156 3.32 0.96 0.32
C ALA A 156 2.43 0.08 -0.58
N SER A 157 1.23 0.56 -0.94
CA SER A 157 0.32 -0.05 -1.91
C SER A 157 0.51 0.47 -3.34
N PHE A 158 1.45 1.38 -3.59
CA PHE A 158 1.88 1.78 -4.93
C PHE A 158 3.41 1.70 -5.01
N GLN A 159 3.89 0.48 -4.81
CA GLN A 159 5.30 0.17 -4.62
C GLN A 159 6.09 0.37 -5.94
N GLY A 160 6.82 1.48 -6.02
CA GLY A 160 7.70 1.81 -7.16
C GLY A 160 8.00 3.30 -7.28
N PHE A 161 7.11 4.13 -6.73
CA PHE A 161 6.92 5.50 -7.21
C PHE A 161 6.62 6.49 -6.08
N SER A 162 6.94 7.75 -6.37
CA SER A 162 6.59 8.94 -5.58
C SER A 162 5.99 10.00 -6.49
N ALA A 163 5.24 10.94 -5.91
CA ALA A 163 4.81 12.16 -6.58
C ALA A 163 4.56 13.27 -5.55
N ASP A 164 4.64 14.52 -5.98
CA ASP A 164 4.27 15.67 -5.16
C ASP A 164 2.76 15.72 -4.92
N VAL A 165 2.36 15.74 -3.65
CA VAL A 165 0.96 15.79 -3.23
C VAL A 165 0.71 17.00 -2.34
N PRO A 166 -0.23 17.90 -2.68
CA PRO A 166 -0.67 18.98 -1.79
C PRO A 166 -1.50 18.40 -0.64
N ARG A 167 -1.17 18.78 0.59
CA ARG A 167 -1.89 18.38 1.82
C ARG A 167 -2.22 19.62 2.65
N TYR A 168 -3.35 19.62 3.35
CA TYR A 168 -3.71 20.69 4.28
C TYR A 168 -2.72 20.75 5.45
N LYS A 169 -2.37 21.96 5.91
CA LYS A 169 -1.32 22.16 6.90
C LYS A 169 -1.71 21.67 8.29
N LYS A 170 -2.98 21.78 8.70
CA LYS A 170 -3.44 21.35 10.03
C LYS A 170 -4.79 20.67 9.98
N VAL A 171 -4.92 19.56 10.69
CA VAL A 171 -6.15 18.76 10.80
C VAL A 171 -6.39 18.33 12.24
N LEU A 172 -7.67 18.22 12.63
CA LEU A 172 -8.12 17.52 13.83
C LEU A 172 -8.58 16.12 13.42
N LEU A 173 -8.01 15.11 14.04
CA LEU A 173 -8.43 13.72 13.94
C LEU A 173 -9.21 13.35 15.21
N THR A 174 -10.40 12.79 15.06
CA THR A 174 -11.24 12.27 16.15
C THR A 174 -11.58 10.82 15.84
N GLY A 175 -11.58 9.93 16.83
CA GLY A 175 -11.94 8.54 16.63
C GLY A 175 -11.79 7.71 17.90
N LEU A 176 -11.81 6.39 17.76
CA LEU A 176 -11.67 5.44 18.85
C LEU A 176 -10.26 4.83 18.86
N ASP A 177 -9.81 4.39 20.02
CA ASP A 177 -8.66 3.50 20.18
C ASP A 177 -9.07 2.01 20.16
N GLU A 178 -8.10 1.10 20.38
CA GLU A 178 -8.34 -0.35 20.39
C GLU A 178 -9.30 -0.85 21.48
N ARG A 179 -9.54 -0.04 22.53
CA ARG A 179 -10.47 -0.32 23.63
C ARG A 179 -11.87 0.23 23.36
N GLY A 180 -12.04 1.01 22.29
CA GLY A 180 -13.26 1.76 22.03
C GLY A 180 -13.33 3.09 22.79
N GLU A 181 -12.23 3.54 23.39
CA GLU A 181 -12.16 4.83 24.09
C GLU A 181 -11.99 5.97 23.07
N THR A 182 -12.77 7.05 23.20
CA THR A 182 -12.69 8.21 22.32
C THR A 182 -11.39 8.99 22.55
N LYS A 183 -10.69 9.33 21.47
CA LYS A 183 -9.50 10.18 21.49
C LYS A 183 -9.50 11.19 20.35
N GLN A 184 -8.72 12.25 20.52
CA GLN A 184 -8.52 13.32 19.55
C GLN A 184 -7.04 13.67 19.40
N TRP A 185 -6.65 14.15 18.22
CA TRP A 185 -5.30 14.61 17.93
C TRP A 185 -5.30 15.73 16.90
N GLU A 186 -4.77 16.90 17.27
CA GLU A 186 -4.43 17.94 16.31
C GLU A 186 -3.08 17.65 15.67
N ALA A 187 -3.09 17.25 14.40
CA ALA A 187 -1.89 17.01 13.61
C ALA A 187 -1.58 18.24 12.74
N SER A 188 -0.29 18.61 12.69
CA SER A 188 0.22 19.71 11.86
C SER A 188 1.32 19.23 10.91
N ASP A 189 1.53 19.96 9.82
CA ASP A 189 2.59 19.80 8.84
C ASP A 189 2.79 18.34 8.37
N TRP A 190 3.90 17.67 8.71
CA TRP A 190 4.15 16.31 8.24
C TRP A 190 3.21 15.27 8.88
N SER A 191 2.87 15.46 10.17
CA SER A 191 1.88 14.63 10.85
C SER A 191 0.49 14.81 10.24
N ALA A 192 0.13 16.03 9.82
CA ALA A 192 -1.12 16.28 9.11
C ALA A 192 -1.17 15.57 7.75
N ARG A 193 -0.04 15.56 7.01
CA ARG A 193 0.10 14.79 5.75
C ARG A 193 -0.14 13.30 5.96
N ILE A 194 0.50 12.71 6.98
CA ILE A 194 0.36 11.28 7.29
C ILE A 194 -1.09 10.94 7.64
N VAL A 195 -1.75 11.73 8.50
CA VAL A 195 -3.18 11.55 8.82
C VAL A 195 -4.05 11.62 7.57
N GLN A 196 -3.82 12.59 6.70
CA GLN A 196 -4.58 12.72 5.43
C GLN A 196 -4.34 11.54 4.48
N HIS A 197 -3.15 10.93 4.46
CA HIS A 197 -2.84 9.75 3.65
C HIS A 197 -3.61 8.52 4.13
N GLU A 198 -3.58 8.23 5.44
CA GLU A 198 -4.30 7.07 5.98
C GLU A 198 -5.82 7.26 5.95
N MET A 199 -6.31 8.48 6.15
CA MET A 199 -7.73 8.81 5.97
C MET A 199 -8.19 8.59 4.52
N ASP A 200 -7.38 8.97 3.53
CA ASP A 200 -7.68 8.73 2.12
C ASP A 200 -7.85 7.23 1.81
N HIS A 201 -7.00 6.37 2.37
CA HIS A 201 -7.14 4.92 2.23
C HIS A 201 -8.47 4.39 2.78
N LEU A 202 -9.03 4.97 3.85
CA LEU A 202 -10.34 4.58 4.38
C LEU A 202 -11.50 5.01 3.48
N ASP A 203 -11.29 5.95 2.56
CA ASP A 203 -12.30 6.43 1.62
C ASP A 203 -12.04 5.95 0.18
N GLY A 204 -11.12 4.99 -0.02
CA GLY A 204 -10.81 4.38 -1.34
C GLY A 204 -9.94 5.27 -2.25
N ILE A 205 -9.29 6.27 -1.67
CA ILE A 205 -8.48 7.28 -2.35
C ILE A 205 -7.01 6.90 -2.21
N MET A 206 -6.28 7.01 -3.32
CA MET A 206 -4.83 6.83 -3.40
C MET A 206 -4.17 8.19 -3.61
N PHE A 207 -2.91 8.36 -3.18
CA PHE A 207 -2.18 9.62 -3.38
C PHE A 207 -2.10 10.02 -4.87
N THR A 208 -2.11 9.03 -5.77
CA THR A 208 -2.14 9.20 -7.23
C THR A 208 -3.36 9.95 -7.75
N ASP A 209 -4.45 10.03 -6.97
CA ASP A 209 -5.66 10.75 -7.35
C ASP A 209 -5.59 12.24 -6.96
N LYS A 210 -4.60 12.63 -6.16
CA LYS A 210 -4.37 13.99 -5.65
C LYS A 210 -3.02 14.58 -6.06
N MET A 211 -2.11 13.77 -6.60
CA MET A 211 -0.76 14.21 -6.97
C MET A 211 -0.75 15.23 -8.11
N HIS A 212 0.30 16.04 -8.16
CA HIS A 212 0.65 16.78 -9.37
C HIS A 212 1.17 15.79 -10.42
N VAL A 213 0.36 15.45 -11.43
CA VAL A 213 0.61 14.34 -12.38
C VAL A 213 2.01 14.35 -13.00
N ARG A 214 2.59 15.52 -13.30
CA ARG A 214 3.94 15.66 -13.89
C ARG A 214 5.10 15.38 -12.92
N SER A 215 4.84 15.26 -11.62
CA SER A 215 5.83 14.92 -10.59
C SER A 215 5.92 13.42 -10.30
N LEU A 216 5.09 12.59 -10.95
CA LEU A 216 5.14 11.15 -10.78
C LEU A 216 6.47 10.60 -11.31
N GLU A 217 7.26 10.01 -10.42
CA GLU A 217 8.59 9.48 -10.71
C GLU A 217 8.76 8.05 -10.18
N CYS A 218 9.68 7.29 -10.79
CA CYS A 218 10.16 6.03 -10.21
C CYS A 218 11.35 6.33 -9.28
N CYS A 219 11.22 6.02 -8.00
CA CYS A 219 12.17 6.43 -6.96
C CYS A 219 13.60 5.86 -7.14
N GLY A 220 13.79 4.87 -8.03
CA GLY A 220 15.09 4.27 -8.33
C GLY A 220 15.47 4.29 -9.80
N TRP A 221 14.96 5.25 -10.61
CA TRP A 221 15.29 5.34 -12.04
C TRP A 221 16.82 5.39 -12.28
N SER A 222 17.59 6.08 -11.41
CA SER A 222 19.04 6.19 -11.54
C SER A 222 19.72 4.82 -11.47
N HIS A 223 19.42 4.06 -10.43
CA HIS A 223 19.92 2.71 -10.23
C HIS A 223 19.42 1.72 -11.31
N ILE A 224 18.23 1.94 -11.89
CA ILE A 224 17.75 1.20 -13.06
C ILE A 224 18.66 1.46 -14.27
N ASN A 225 18.99 2.72 -14.54
CA ASN A 225 19.84 3.11 -15.66
C ASN A 225 21.30 2.66 -15.47
N GLU A 226 21.86 2.80 -14.26
CA GLU A 226 23.18 2.25 -13.90
C GLU A 226 23.26 0.71 -14.05
N ALA A 227 22.14 0.03 -13.82
CA ALA A 227 22.01 -1.41 -14.04
C ALA A 227 21.69 -1.78 -15.51
N ASN A 228 21.61 -0.83 -16.45
CA ASN A 228 21.17 -1.03 -17.83
C ASN A 228 19.80 -1.75 -17.92
N GLY A 229 18.86 -1.38 -17.04
CA GLY A 229 17.54 -2.02 -16.92
C GLY A 229 17.52 -3.37 -16.18
N ASN A 230 18.68 -3.92 -15.80
CA ASN A 230 18.81 -5.27 -15.26
C ASN A 230 18.50 -5.35 -13.75
N ILE A 231 17.27 -5.00 -13.35
CA ILE A 231 16.81 -5.03 -11.95
C ILE A 231 15.57 -5.92 -11.77
N PHE A 232 15.31 -6.35 -10.53
CA PHE A 232 14.08 -7.06 -10.16
C PHE A 232 13.42 -6.41 -8.93
N ILE A 233 12.14 -6.03 -9.08
CA ILE A 233 11.32 -5.46 -8.00
C ILE A 233 10.44 -6.56 -7.40
N THR A 234 10.46 -6.69 -6.07
CA THR A 234 9.72 -7.73 -5.33
C THR A 234 8.70 -7.10 -4.38
N TYR A 235 7.42 -7.50 -4.53
CA TYR A 235 6.34 -7.16 -3.60
C TYR A 235 6.38 -7.98 -2.29
N SER A 236 7.19 -9.03 -2.23
CA SER A 236 7.23 -9.97 -1.10
C SER A 236 8.19 -9.55 0.02
N SER A 237 9.18 -8.70 -0.29
CA SER A 237 10.35 -8.52 0.57
C SER A 237 10.18 -7.45 1.64
N THR A 238 10.76 -7.75 2.80
CA THR A 238 11.12 -6.80 3.86
C THR A 238 12.23 -5.83 3.44
N ASN A 239 12.45 -5.57 2.15
CA ASN A 239 13.56 -4.76 1.64
C ASN A 239 13.28 -3.91 0.37
N TRP A 240 12.05 -3.47 0.09
CA TRP A 240 11.78 -2.73 -1.17
C TRP A 240 12.62 -1.45 -1.39
N TRP A 241 12.64 -0.48 -0.46
CA TRP A 241 13.50 0.72 -0.59
C TRP A 241 14.99 0.34 -0.71
N PHE A 242 15.43 -0.67 0.04
CA PHE A 242 16.80 -1.17 -0.05
C PHE A 242 17.09 -1.79 -1.41
N ASN A 243 16.14 -2.51 -2.02
CA ASN A 243 16.28 -3.13 -3.35
C ASN A 243 16.16 -2.12 -4.51
N LEU A 244 15.67 -0.90 -4.28
CA LEU A 244 15.72 0.19 -5.28
C LEU A 244 17.01 1.01 -5.17
N LEU A 245 17.52 1.22 -3.96
CA LEU A 245 18.83 1.86 -3.74
C LEU A 245 20.01 0.88 -3.94
N HIS A 246 19.75 -0.43 -3.88
CA HIS A 246 20.73 -1.50 -4.07
C HIS A 246 20.11 -2.65 -4.88
N PRO A 247 19.77 -2.43 -6.16
CA PRO A 247 19.22 -3.48 -7.00
C PRO A 247 20.21 -4.65 -7.15
N ARG A 248 19.74 -5.85 -6.83
CA ARG A 248 20.50 -7.07 -7.12
C ARG A 248 20.38 -7.36 -8.62
N ARG A 249 21.51 -7.32 -9.32
CA ARG A 249 21.62 -7.76 -10.71
C ARG A 249 21.11 -9.19 -10.86
N PHE A 250 20.55 -9.53 -12.01
CA PHE A 250 20.46 -10.94 -12.42
C PHE A 250 21.87 -11.54 -12.46
N LYS A 251 22.01 -12.78 -11.97
CA LYS A 251 23.17 -13.64 -12.23
C LYS A 251 22.99 -14.31 -13.58
#